data_AF-C6M8F3-F1
#
_entry.id   AF-C6M8F3-F1
#
_cell.length_a   1.000
_cell.length_b   1.000
_cell.length_c   1.000
_cell.angle_alpha   90.00
_cell.angle_beta   90.00
_cell.angle_gamma   90.00
#
_symmetry.space_group_name_H-M   'P 1'
#
loop_
_entity.id
_entity.type
_entity.pdbx_description
1 polymer ?
#
loop_
_entity_poly.entity_id
_entity_poly.type
_entity_poly.pdbx_seq_one_letter_code
_entity_poly.pdbx_strand_id
1 'polypeptide(L)' 'MPDVTMTEIAPILLVVAIVVFHIHTCFTEATHLNRWQPWLIIFLMVIFGTLPIYFVSRTALFKLCIQLLLIALFFII' A
#
# COMPACT_ATOMS: atom_id res chain seq x y z
N MET A 1 -5.82 7.73 34.29
CA MET A 1 -5.61 6.38 33.74
C MET A 1 -5.13 6.57 32.30
N PRO A 2 -3.82 6.63 32.04
CA PRO A 2 -3.26 6.99 30.74
C PRO A 2 -3.15 5.81 29.75
N ASP A 3 -3.55 4.60 30.17
CA ASP A 3 -3.29 3.37 29.40
C ASP A 3 -4.37 3.12 28.33
N VAL A 4 -5.56 3.71 28.53
CA VAL A 4 -6.72 3.56 27.63
C VAL A 4 -6.51 4.27 26.28
N THR A 5 -5.71 5.35 26.25
CA THR A 5 -5.51 6.12 25.01
C THR A 5 -4.60 5.43 24.01
N MET A 6 -3.54 4.75 24.46
CA MET A 6 -2.57 4.13 23.54
C MET A 6 -3.12 2.89 22.84
N THR A 7 -3.90 2.07 23.54
CA THR A 7 -4.53 0.88 22.97
C THR A 7 -5.64 1.20 21.97
N GLU A 8 -6.34 2.34 22.13
CA GLU A 8 -7.34 2.81 21.16
C GLU A 8 -6.74 3.57 19.98
N ILE A 9 -5.66 4.34 20.19
CA ILE A 9 -5.02 5.15 19.15
C ILE A 9 -4.11 4.31 18.24
N ALA A 10 -3.44 3.28 18.77
CA ALA A 10 -2.53 2.42 18.02
C ALA A 10 -3.15 1.79 16.75
N PRO A 11 -4.35 1.16 16.78
CA PRO A 11 -4.95 0.59 15.58
C PRO A 11 -5.29 1.67 14.54
N ILE A 12 -5.72 2.86 14.98
CA ILE A 12 -6.01 3.98 14.09
C ILE A 12 -4.74 4.44 13.37
N LEU A 13 -3.64 4.64 14.10
CA LEU A 13 -2.36 5.01 13.51
C LEU A 13 -1.83 3.94 12.56
N LEU A 14 -2.05 2.66 12.85
CA LEU A 14 -1.64 1.56 11.99
C LEU A 14 -2.43 1.55 10.67
N VAL A 15 -3.75 1.76 10.70
CA VAL A 15 -4.57 1.92 9.50
C VAL A 15 -4.11 3.11 8.67
N VAL A 16 -3.87 4.25 9.32
CA VAL A 16 -3.35 5.46 8.64
C VAL A 16 -2.00 5.15 7.99
N ALA A 17 -1.08 4.45 8.69
CA ALA A 17 0.21 4.07 8.15
C ALA A 17 0.07 3.16 6.91
N ILE A 18 -0.82 2.16 6.95
CA ILE A 18 -1.10 1.27 5.81
C ILE A 18 -1.58 2.07 4.60
N VAL A 19 -2.56 2.97 4.80
CA VAL A 19 -3.14 3.78 3.71
C VAL A 19 -2.10 4.75 3.13
N VAL A 20 -1.38 5.47 3.98
CA VAL A 20 -0.33 6.40 3.53
C VAL A 20 0.76 5.66 2.78
N PHE A 21 1.16 4.48 3.26
CA PHE A 21 2.16 3.66 2.61
C PHE A 21 1.69 3.09 1.26
N HIS A 22 0.42 2.71 1.15
CA HIS A 22 -0.21 2.31 -0.12
C HIS A 22 -0.14 3.46 -1.14
N ILE A 23 -0.58 4.65 -0.75
CA ILE A 23 -0.60 5.83 -1.62
C ILE A 23 0.82 6.23 -2.03
N HIS A 24 1.76 6.29 -1.09
CA HIS A 24 3.16 6.60 -1.37
C HIS A 24 3.78 5.58 -2.34
N THR A 25 3.47 4.29 -2.17
CA THR A 25 3.90 3.25 -3.12
C THR A 25 3.32 3.51 -4.50
N CYS A 26 2.03 3.85 -4.60
CA CYS A 26 1.39 4.19 -5.87
C CYS A 26 2.10 5.34 -6.58
N PHE A 27 2.37 6.46 -5.90
CA PHE A 27 3.02 7.61 -6.54
C PHE A 27 4.47 7.36 -6.90
N THR A 28 5.25 6.72 -6.02
CA THR A 28 6.68 6.48 -6.26
C THR A 28 6.90 5.47 -7.39
N GLU A 29 6.08 4.43 -7.44
CA GLU A 29 6.21 3.35 -8.43
C GLU A 29 5.46 3.64 -9.74
N ALA A 30 4.54 4.61 -9.77
CA ALA A 30 3.86 5.04 -11.01
C ALA A 30 4.83 5.59 -12.07
N THR A 31 6.02 6.05 -11.67
CA THR A 31 7.07 6.46 -12.62
C THR A 31 7.52 5.31 -13.52
N HIS A 32 7.49 4.07 -13.03
CA HIS A 32 7.83 2.88 -13.80
C HIS A 32 6.72 2.49 -14.79
N LEU A 33 5.46 2.87 -14.51
CA LEU A 33 4.33 2.69 -15.43
C LEU A 33 4.45 3.58 -16.68
N ASN A 34 5.21 4.68 -16.64
CA ASN A 34 5.41 5.55 -17.81
C ASN A 34 6.11 4.84 -18.99
N ARG A 35 6.71 3.67 -18.76
CA ARG A 35 7.31 2.84 -19.83
C ARG A 35 6.26 2.01 -20.58
N TRP A 36 5.03 1.93 -20.08
CA TRP A 36 3.97 1.09 -20.62
C TRP A 36 3.05 1.94 -21.50
N GLN A 37 2.36 1.30 -22.44
CA GLN A 37 1.34 1.98 -23.25
C GLN A 37 0.22 2.51 -22.34
N PRO A 38 -0.18 3.79 -22.43
CA PRO A 38 -1.19 4.38 -21.53
C PRO A 38 -2.51 3.58 -21.49
N TRP A 39 -2.94 3.08 -22.64
CA TRP A 39 -4.14 2.25 -22.77
C TRP A 39 -4.05 0.94 -21.98
N LEU A 40 -2.87 0.31 -21.93
CA LEU A 40 -2.63 -0.91 -21.15
C LEU A 40 -2.71 -0.62 -19.65
N ILE A 41 -2.18 0.52 -19.21
CA ILE A 41 -2.24 0.94 -17.81
C ILE A 41 -3.70 1.14 -17.37
N ILE A 42 -4.49 1.86 -18.17
CA ILE A 42 -5.91 2.09 -17.90
C ILE A 42 -6.68 0.76 -17.86
N PHE A 43 -6.47 -0.11 -18.84
CA PHE A 43 -7.11 -1.42 -18.89
C PHE A 43 -6.81 -2.27 -17.65
N LEU A 44 -5.53 -2.33 -17.25
CA LEU A 44 -5.11 -3.07 -16.06
C LEU A 44 -5.65 -2.45 -14.76
N MET A 45 -5.70 -1.12 -14.68
CA MET A 45 -6.31 -0.41 -13.55
C MET A 45 -7.82 -0.68 -13.42
N VAL A 46 -8.55 -0.77 -14.54
CA VAL A 46 -9.99 -1.07 -14.52
C VAL A 46 -10.26 -2.50 -14.02
N ILE A 47 -9.44 -3.47 -14.43
CA ILE A 47 -9.66 -4.89 -14.08
C ILE A 47 -9.11 -5.24 -12.70
N PHE A 48 -7.90 -4.76 -12.38
CA PHE A 48 -7.15 -5.18 -11.20
C PHE A 48 -6.98 -4.07 -10.16
N GLY A 49 -7.50 -2.87 -10.40
CA GLY A 49 -7.28 -1.73 -9.51
C GLY A 49 -5.80 -1.33 -9.45
N THR A 50 -5.30 -1.11 -8.23
CA THR A 50 -3.90 -0.72 -7.98
C THR A 50 -2.93 -1.90 -7.88
N LEU A 51 -3.41 -3.16 -7.95
CA LEU A 51 -2.57 -4.37 -7.89
C LEU A 51 -1.39 -4.36 -8.88
N PRO A 52 -1.54 -3.93 -10.15
CA PRO A 52 -0.44 -3.96 -11.11
C PRO A 52 0.77 -3.15 -10.66
N ILE A 53 0.58 -2.07 -9.89
CA ILE A 53 1.66 -1.21 -9.39
C ILE A 53 2.70 -2.03 -8.61
N TYR A 54 2.26 -3.03 -7.86
CA TYR A 54 3.16 -3.85 -7.05
C TYR A 54 4.02 -4.82 -7.85
N PHE A 55 3.66 -5.11 -9.10
CA PHE A 55 4.41 -6.00 -9.99
C PHE A 55 5.28 -5.25 -11.00
N VAL A 56 5.21 -3.92 -11.01
CA VAL A 56 5.94 -3.08 -11.96
C VAL A 56 7.45 -3.01 -11.64
N SER A 57 7.84 -3.22 -10.37
CA SER A 57 9.24 -3.17 -9.95
C SER A 57 9.53 -4.09 -8.76
N ARG A 58 10.80 -4.42 -8.55
CA ARG A 58 11.23 -5.17 -7.35
C ARG A 58 11.05 -4.37 -6.06
N THR A 59 11.15 -3.04 -6.13
CA THR A 59 10.92 -2.15 -4.99
C THR A 59 9.45 -2.10 -4.61
N ALA A 60 8.54 -2.12 -5.60
CA ALA A 60 7.11 -2.19 -5.36
C ALA A 60 6.70 -3.52 -4.70
N LEU A 61 7.28 -4.64 -5.13
CA LEU A 61 7.08 -5.94 -4.47
C LEU A 61 7.55 -5.93 -3.01
N PHE A 62 8.70 -5.34 -2.72
CA PHE A 62 9.18 -5.23 -1.35
C PHE A 62 8.26 -4.34 -0.49
N LYS A 63 7.78 -3.23 -1.05
CA LYS A 63 6.77 -2.39 -0.40
C LYS A 63 5.47 -3.18 -0.16
N LEU A 64 5.02 -4.02 -1.10
CA LEU A 64 3.88 -4.90 -0.87
C LEU A 64 4.09 -5.82 0.34
N CYS A 65 5.27 -6.44 0.47
CA CYS A 65 5.58 -7.30 1.62
C CYS A 65 5.48 -6.54 2.95
N ILE A 66 6.01 -5.31 3.02
CA ILE A 66 5.89 -4.46 4.21
C ILE A 66 4.41 -4.14 4.49
N GLN A 67 3.63 -3.82 3.45
CA GLN A 67 2.22 -3.49 3.61
C GLN A 67 1.42 -4.69 4.12
N LEU A 68 1.69 -5.89 3.61
CA LEU A 68 1.09 -7.14 4.09
C LEU A 68 1.48 -7.43 5.54
N LEU A 69 2.73 -7.15 5.94
CA LEU A 69 3.18 -7.28 7.32
C LEU A 69 2.43 -6.31 8.25
N LEU A 70 2.24 -5.05 7.84
CA LEU A 70 1.47 -4.06 8.61
C LEU A 70 0.00 -4.48 8.75
N ILE A 71 -0.60 -5.02 7.68
CA ILE A 71 -1.96 -5.56 7.71
C ILE A 71 -2.04 -6.77 8.65
N ALA A 72 -1.08 -7.70 8.58
CA ALA A 72 -1.03 -8.85 9.49
C ALA A 72 -0.90 -8.41 10.95
N LEU A 73 -0.05 -7.40 11.23
CA LEU A 73 0.08 -6.83 12.56
C LEU A 73 -1.26 -6.25 13.05
N PHE A 74 -2.03 -5.58 12.19
CA PHE A 74 -3.34 -5.04 12.53
C PHE A 74 -4.35 -6.11 12.96
N PHE A 75 -4.27 -7.32 12.41
CA PHE A 75 -5.14 -8.44 12.82
C PHE A 75 -4.69 -9.13 14.11
N ILE A 76 -3.46 -8.87 14.57
CA ILE A 76 -2.89 -9.51 15.77
C ILE A 76 -3.09 -8.65 17.03
N ILE A 77 -3.06 -7.33 16.89
CA ILE A 77 -3.28 -6.36 17.98
C ILE A 77 -4.77 -6.14 18.27
#